data_AF-A0A964VME9-F1
#
_entry.id   AF-A0A964VME9-F1
#
_cell.length_a   1.000
_cell.length_b   1.000
_cell.length_c   1.000
_cell.angle_alpha   90.00
_cell.angle_beta   90.00
_cell.angle_gamma   90.00
#
_symmetry.space_group_name_H-M   'P 1'
#
loop_
_entity.id
_entity.type
_entity.pdbx_description
1 polymer ?
#
loop_
_entity_poly.entity_id
_entity_poly.type
_entity_poly.pdbx_seq_one_letter_code
_entity_poly.pdbx_strand_id
1 'polypeptide(L)'
;MNRLRQALPAGLIASLLISNSILTIGAAPVSLHPENSHYFLYQGKPTILITSGEHYGAVLNLDFDYVRYLDELKAKGLNNTRTFTGAYVEPQGAFNIAKNTLAPSANRFIAPWPRSATPGYANGGNRFDLTRWDPAYFQRLKDFVGQARKRGVIVELNLFCPFYEDSQWNLSPQNATNNVNDIGNVSRTNVYTLDKHGGLLAVHEAMVRKIVAE
;
A
#
# COMPACT_ATOMS: atom_id res chain seq x y z
N MET A 1 -92.60 -6.78 2.98
CA MET A 1 -92.17 -5.44 2.51
C MET A 1 -91.08 -4.91 3.43
N ASN A 2 -90.09 -4.26 2.82
CA ASN A 2 -89.00 -3.46 3.41
C ASN A 2 -87.81 -4.15 4.08
N ARG A 3 -86.72 -4.08 3.31
CA ARG A 3 -85.30 -4.27 3.60
C ARG A 3 -84.83 -3.35 4.73
N LEU A 4 -83.97 -3.87 5.60
CA LEU A 4 -83.00 -3.06 6.36
C LEU A 4 -81.62 -3.69 6.16
N ARG A 5 -80.86 -3.07 5.25
CA ARG A 5 -79.40 -3.26 5.13
C ARG A 5 -78.76 -2.32 6.16
N GLN A 6 -78.07 -2.87 7.15
CA GLN A 6 -77.08 -2.11 7.90
C GLN A 6 -75.71 -2.37 7.28
N ALA A 7 -75.03 -1.30 6.87
CA ALA A 7 -73.69 -1.32 6.32
C ALA A 7 -72.67 -1.33 7.46
N LEU A 8 -71.71 -2.25 7.40
CA LEU A 8 -70.48 -2.24 8.20
C LEU A 8 -69.49 -1.23 7.58
N PRO A 9 -68.71 -0.47 8.38
CA PRO A 9 -67.70 0.42 7.85
C PRO A 9 -66.48 -0.38 7.35
N ALA A 10 -66.00 -0.02 6.15
CA ALA A 10 -64.76 -0.55 5.60
C ALA A 10 -63.57 -0.07 6.44
N GLY A 11 -62.88 -1.01 7.09
CA GLY A 11 -61.61 -0.75 7.76
C GLY A 11 -60.52 -0.47 6.71
N LEU A 12 -59.94 0.73 6.79
CA LEU A 12 -58.80 1.14 5.99
C LEU A 12 -57.54 0.42 6.53
N ILE A 13 -57.09 -0.64 5.86
CA ILE A 13 -55.78 -1.25 6.15
C ILE A 13 -54.73 -0.37 5.47
N ALA A 14 -54.09 0.50 6.25
CA ALA A 14 -52.91 1.23 5.80
C ALA A 14 -51.71 0.27 5.83
N SER A 15 -51.32 -0.26 4.66
CA SER A 15 -50.10 -1.02 4.50
C SER A 15 -48.89 -0.09 4.65
N LEU A 16 -48.21 -0.17 5.80
CA LEU A 16 -46.97 0.55 6.06
C LEU A 16 -45.86 -0.09 5.21
N LEU A 17 -45.52 0.52 4.08
CA LEU A 17 -44.33 0.18 3.29
C LEU A 17 -43.09 0.64 4.08
N ILE A 18 -42.49 -0.29 4.83
CA ILE A 18 -41.17 -0.07 5.41
C ILE A 18 -40.17 -0.13 4.25
N SER A 19 -39.79 1.04 3.75
CA SER A 19 -38.69 1.19 2.81
C SER A 19 -37.40 0.83 3.55
N ASN A 20 -36.95 -0.42 3.40
CA ASN A 20 -35.61 -0.82 3.82
C ASN A 20 -34.60 -0.11 2.92
N SER A 21 -34.23 1.11 3.33
CA SER A 21 -33.06 1.78 2.82
C SER A 21 -31.86 0.93 3.21
N ILE A 22 -31.40 0.08 2.28
CA ILE A 22 -30.11 -0.59 2.39
C ILE A 22 -29.10 0.54 2.40
N LEU A 23 -28.62 0.90 3.59
CA LEU A 23 -27.42 1.72 3.71
C LEU A 23 -26.32 0.94 3.01
N THR A 24 -25.99 1.35 1.80
CA THR A 24 -24.72 1.00 1.17
C THR A 24 -23.67 1.51 2.12
N ILE A 25 -23.10 0.61 2.94
CA ILE A 25 -21.87 0.84 3.66
C ILE A 25 -20.83 1.11 2.56
N GLY A 26 -20.64 2.39 2.24
CA GLY A 26 -19.53 2.83 1.41
C GLY A 26 -18.25 2.27 2.02
N ALA A 27 -17.25 1.99 1.18
CA ALA A 27 -15.97 1.46 1.63
C ALA A 27 -15.30 2.47 2.59
N ALA A 28 -15.63 2.39 3.87
CA ALA A 28 -15.06 3.22 4.90
C ALA A 28 -13.60 2.78 5.13
N PRO A 29 -12.66 3.72 5.31
CA PRO A 29 -11.32 3.40 5.79
C PRO A 29 -11.36 2.58 7.07
N VAL A 30 -10.25 1.92 7.39
CA VAL A 30 -10.05 1.35 8.73
C VAL A 30 -10.14 2.49 9.75
N SER A 31 -10.93 2.31 10.80
CA SER A 31 -11.07 3.25 11.90
C SER A 31 -11.01 2.53 13.24
N LEU A 32 -10.81 3.26 14.34
CA LEU A 32 -11.01 2.69 15.68
C LEU A 32 -12.50 2.34 15.87
N HIS A 33 -12.77 1.26 16.63
CA HIS A 33 -14.13 0.89 17.00
C HIS A 33 -14.68 1.89 18.03
N PRO A 34 -15.89 2.46 17.83
CA PRO A 34 -16.39 3.58 18.63
C PRO A 34 -16.67 3.20 20.09
N GLU A 35 -17.04 1.95 20.37
CA GLU A 35 -17.33 1.46 21.72
C GLU A 35 -16.12 0.83 22.41
N ASN A 36 -15.06 0.49 21.66
CA ASN A 36 -13.85 -0.13 22.21
C ASN A 36 -12.64 0.17 21.33
N SER A 37 -11.91 1.23 21.67
CA SER A 37 -10.78 1.74 20.88
C SER A 37 -9.57 0.79 20.79
N HIS A 38 -9.59 -0.37 21.44
CA HIS A 38 -8.60 -1.43 21.25
C HIS A 38 -8.81 -2.27 19.98
N TYR A 39 -9.96 -2.15 19.32
CA TYR A 39 -10.28 -2.88 18.08
C TYR A 39 -10.50 -1.91 16.91
N PHE A 40 -10.35 -2.44 15.70
CA PHE A 40 -10.64 -1.69 14.48
C PHE A 40 -12.05 -1.98 13.95
N LEU A 41 -12.58 -1.06 13.17
CA LEU A 41 -13.73 -1.23 12.29
C LEU A 41 -13.24 -1.18 10.85
N TYR A 42 -13.64 -2.15 10.03
CA TYR A 42 -13.42 -2.12 8.58
C TYR A 42 -14.70 -2.55 7.87
N GLN A 43 -15.17 -1.74 6.93
CA GLN A 43 -16.44 -1.98 6.21
C GLN A 43 -17.62 -2.26 7.17
N GLY A 44 -17.70 -1.52 8.28
CA GLY A 44 -18.76 -1.66 9.28
C GLY A 44 -18.64 -2.89 10.19
N LYS A 45 -17.54 -3.65 10.12
CA LYS A 45 -17.32 -4.86 10.93
C LYS A 45 -16.14 -4.71 11.89
N PRO A 46 -16.28 -5.08 13.17
CA PRO A 46 -15.15 -5.23 14.06
C PRO A 46 -14.10 -6.16 13.43
N THR A 47 -12.85 -5.73 13.42
CA THR A 47 -11.75 -6.37 12.69
C THR A 47 -10.48 -6.38 13.53
N ILE A 48 -9.80 -7.52 13.53
CA ILE A 48 -8.42 -7.67 14.01
C ILE A 48 -7.55 -7.86 12.77
N LEU A 49 -6.41 -7.17 12.70
CA LEU A 49 -5.47 -7.32 11.59
C LEU A 49 -4.49 -8.45 11.90
N ILE A 50 -4.46 -9.48 11.06
CA ILE A 50 -3.64 -10.68 11.25
C ILE A 50 -2.96 -11.04 9.94
N THR A 51 -1.65 -11.28 9.97
CA THR A 51 -0.84 -11.55 8.77
C THR A 51 0.42 -12.38 9.03
N SER A 52 1.01 -12.85 7.94
CA SER A 52 2.44 -13.17 7.78
C SER A 52 3.03 -12.09 6.85
N GLY A 53 3.81 -11.20 7.46
CA GLY A 53 4.17 -9.89 6.90
C GLY A 53 5.56 -9.79 6.25
N GLU A 54 6.29 -10.89 6.09
CA GLU A 54 7.71 -10.87 5.69
C GLU A 54 7.95 -10.57 4.19
N HIS A 55 6.88 -10.44 3.40
CA HIS A 55 6.91 -10.24 1.95
C HIS A 55 7.01 -8.75 1.58
N TYR A 56 7.91 -8.04 2.25
CA TYR A 56 8.09 -6.59 2.19
C TYR A 56 8.32 -6.03 0.79
N GLY A 57 8.94 -6.81 -0.11
CA GLY A 57 9.21 -6.40 -1.49
C GLY A 57 8.11 -6.73 -2.50
N ALA A 58 6.88 -7.08 -2.06
CA ALA A 58 5.82 -7.56 -2.93
C ALA A 58 5.54 -6.69 -4.17
N VAL A 59 5.66 -5.36 -4.04
CA VAL A 59 5.50 -4.41 -5.15
C VAL A 59 6.82 -4.18 -5.88
N LEU A 60 7.91 -3.87 -5.17
CA LEU A 60 9.18 -3.42 -5.75
C LEU A 60 10.03 -4.54 -6.39
N ASN A 61 9.72 -5.81 -6.10
CA ASN A 61 10.40 -6.95 -6.68
C ASN A 61 9.58 -7.49 -7.88
N LEU A 62 10.13 -7.34 -9.08
CA LEU A 62 9.46 -7.73 -10.33
C LEU A 62 9.32 -9.25 -10.49
N ASP A 63 10.09 -10.05 -9.75
CA ASP A 63 9.98 -11.51 -9.76
C ASP A 63 8.99 -12.05 -8.72
N PHE A 64 8.46 -11.18 -7.86
CA PHE A 64 7.49 -11.60 -6.86
C PHE A 64 6.08 -11.71 -7.46
N ASP A 65 5.52 -12.91 -7.37
CA ASP A 65 4.11 -13.19 -7.69
C ASP A 65 3.23 -12.85 -6.49
N TYR A 66 2.82 -11.58 -6.42
CA TYR A 66 1.96 -11.12 -5.34
C TYR A 66 0.54 -11.69 -5.43
N VAL A 67 0.08 -12.15 -6.60
CA VAL A 67 -1.27 -12.73 -6.72
C VAL A 67 -1.32 -14.05 -5.96
N ARG A 68 -0.33 -14.92 -6.20
CA ARG A 68 -0.18 -16.18 -5.47
C ARG A 68 -0.03 -15.95 -3.96
N TYR A 69 0.76 -14.95 -3.57
CA TYR A 69 0.91 -14.59 -2.15
C TYR A 69 -0.41 -14.16 -1.51
N LEU A 70 -1.16 -13.27 -2.17
CA LEU A 70 -2.44 -12.79 -1.64
C LEU A 70 -3.49 -13.91 -1.62
N ASP A 71 -3.48 -14.83 -2.59
CA ASP A 71 -4.32 -16.05 -2.58
C ASP A 71 -4.02 -16.93 -1.36
N GLU A 72 -2.74 -17.10 -1.00
CA GLU A 72 -2.34 -17.83 0.19
C GLU A 72 -2.82 -17.15 1.48
N LEU A 73 -2.66 -15.82 1.60
CA LEU A 73 -3.16 -15.07 2.76
C LEU A 73 -4.67 -15.32 2.94
N LYS A 74 -5.45 -15.18 1.87
CA LYS A 74 -6.88 -15.45 1.88
C LYS A 74 -7.18 -16.89 2.28
N ALA A 75 -6.48 -17.87 1.72
CA ALA A 75 -6.67 -19.29 2.01
C ALA A 75 -6.38 -19.63 3.49
N LYS A 76 -5.50 -18.87 4.14
CA LYS A 76 -5.19 -19.00 5.58
C LYS A 76 -6.03 -18.10 6.49
N GLY A 77 -6.97 -17.33 5.95
CA GLY A 77 -7.81 -16.41 6.73
C GLY A 77 -7.07 -15.18 7.25
N LEU A 78 -5.91 -14.85 6.67
CA LEU A 78 -5.14 -13.66 6.96
C LEU A 78 -5.70 -12.47 6.16
N ASN A 79 -5.81 -11.31 6.79
CA ASN A 79 -6.53 -10.15 6.25
C ASN A 79 -5.68 -8.87 6.19
N ASN A 80 -4.37 -8.99 6.38
CA ASN A 80 -3.45 -7.88 6.32
C ASN A 80 -2.17 -8.29 5.58
N THR A 81 -1.39 -7.33 5.10
CA THR A 81 -0.03 -7.52 4.58
C THR A 81 0.73 -6.21 4.66
N ARG A 82 2.06 -6.28 4.72
CA ARG A 82 2.94 -5.11 4.79
C ARG A 82 3.94 -5.11 3.64
N THR A 83 4.08 -3.97 2.96
CA THR A 83 5.05 -3.80 1.86
C THR A 83 5.67 -2.41 1.84
N PHE A 84 6.79 -2.26 1.12
CA PHE A 84 7.54 -1.01 1.01
C PHE A 84 7.36 -0.37 -0.36
N THR A 85 7.44 0.96 -0.38
CA THR A 85 7.27 1.77 -1.60
C THR A 85 8.40 1.62 -2.61
N GLY A 86 9.58 1.10 -2.23
CA GLY A 86 10.78 1.15 -3.07
C GLY A 86 11.65 2.38 -2.86
N ALA A 87 11.33 3.24 -1.88
CA ALA A 87 12.29 4.20 -1.33
C ALA A 87 13.41 3.49 -0.51
N TYR A 88 13.13 2.28 -0.03
CA TYR A 88 14.05 1.40 0.70
C TYR A 88 14.10 0.03 0.02
N VAL A 89 15.30 -0.50 -0.16
CA VAL A 89 15.59 -1.80 -0.78
C VAL A 89 16.83 -2.37 -0.10
N GLU A 90 16.91 -3.69 0.01
CA GLU A 90 17.97 -4.37 0.75
C GLU A 90 18.96 -5.09 -0.20
N PRO A 91 20.23 -5.27 0.22
CA PRO A 91 21.15 -6.14 -0.50
C PRO A 91 20.80 -7.61 -0.32
N GLN A 92 21.23 -8.45 -1.27
CA GLN A 92 21.16 -9.90 -1.12
C GLN A 92 21.89 -10.33 0.16
N GLY A 93 21.29 -11.27 0.91
CA GLY A 93 21.85 -11.77 2.18
C GLY A 93 21.59 -10.87 3.39
N ALA A 94 20.92 -9.71 3.23
CA ALA A 94 20.52 -8.88 4.36
C ALA A 94 19.75 -9.70 5.42
N PHE A 95 20.14 -9.52 6.67
CA PHE A 95 19.54 -10.18 7.84
C PHE A 95 19.53 -11.72 7.79
N ASN A 96 20.36 -12.35 6.96
CA ASN A 96 20.39 -13.81 6.74
C ASN A 96 19.04 -14.39 6.26
N ILE A 97 18.22 -13.57 5.58
CA ILE A 97 16.91 -14.01 5.06
C ILE A 97 17.10 -14.68 3.70
N ALA A 98 16.84 -15.99 3.63
CA ALA A 98 17.13 -16.81 2.45
C ALA A 98 16.41 -16.40 1.14
N LYS A 99 15.17 -15.91 1.25
CA LYS A 99 14.35 -15.46 0.10
C LYS A 99 13.79 -14.07 0.36
N ASN A 100 14.68 -13.13 0.67
CA ASN A 100 14.29 -11.78 1.00
C ASN A 100 13.65 -11.07 -0.20
N THR A 101 12.33 -10.89 -0.15
CA THR A 101 11.60 -10.21 -1.22
C THR A 101 12.03 -8.75 -1.39
N LEU A 102 12.53 -8.11 -0.33
CA LEU A 102 13.03 -6.73 -0.33
C LEU A 102 14.44 -6.58 -0.92
N ALA A 103 15.09 -7.70 -1.24
CA ALA A 103 16.34 -7.77 -2.00
C ALA A 103 16.06 -8.38 -3.39
N PRO A 104 15.53 -7.62 -4.36
CA PRO A 104 15.37 -8.08 -5.73
C PRO A 104 16.73 -8.37 -6.40
N SER A 105 16.74 -9.31 -7.34
CA SER A 105 17.90 -9.56 -8.20
C SER A 105 18.22 -8.35 -9.09
N ALA A 106 19.41 -8.34 -9.68
CA ALA A 106 19.85 -7.24 -10.54
C ALA A 106 18.87 -6.97 -11.69
N ASN A 107 18.55 -5.70 -11.94
CA ASN A 107 17.52 -5.26 -12.89
C ASN A 107 16.07 -5.73 -12.60
N ARG A 108 15.80 -6.31 -11.44
CA ARG A 108 14.45 -6.78 -11.03
C ARG A 108 13.81 -5.90 -9.95
N PHE A 109 14.42 -4.76 -9.68
CA PHE A 109 13.93 -3.72 -8.79
C PHE A 109 13.18 -2.63 -9.56
N ILE A 110 11.96 -2.33 -9.13
CA ILE A 110 11.16 -1.18 -9.58
C ILE A 110 10.88 -0.24 -8.40
N ALA A 111 10.88 1.07 -8.66
CA ALA A 111 10.71 2.12 -7.66
C ALA A 111 9.73 3.19 -8.17
N PRO A 112 9.26 4.14 -7.32
CA PRO A 112 8.37 5.22 -7.75
C PRO A 112 8.93 6.10 -8.87
N TRP A 113 10.26 6.16 -8.96
CA TRP A 113 11.00 6.95 -9.93
C TRP A 113 11.52 6.06 -11.07
N PRO A 114 11.46 6.51 -12.33
CA PRO A 114 11.89 5.71 -13.47
C PRO A 114 13.41 5.68 -13.57
N ARG A 115 13.89 4.70 -14.34
CA ARG A 115 15.28 4.66 -14.80
C ARG A 115 15.52 5.82 -15.78
N SER A 116 16.67 6.47 -15.63
CA SER A 116 17.22 7.46 -16.57
C SER A 116 17.93 6.76 -17.75
N ALA A 117 18.54 7.55 -18.63
CA ALA A 117 19.43 7.03 -19.69
C ALA A 117 20.87 6.75 -19.19
N THR A 118 21.24 7.22 -18.00
CA THR A 118 22.60 7.15 -17.48
C THR A 118 22.86 5.82 -16.78
N PRO A 119 23.86 5.01 -17.20
CA PRO A 119 24.18 3.75 -16.53
C PRO A 119 24.77 3.97 -15.13
N GLY A 120 24.73 2.93 -14.29
CA GLY A 120 25.52 2.88 -13.05
C GLY A 120 24.70 2.83 -11.76
N TYR A 121 23.50 2.25 -11.78
CA TYR A 121 22.84 1.88 -10.53
C TYR A 121 23.57 0.72 -9.84
N ALA A 122 23.71 0.80 -8.51
CA ALA A 122 24.48 -0.17 -7.73
C ALA A 122 24.02 -1.64 -7.83
N ASN A 123 22.73 -1.89 -8.10
CA ASN A 123 22.20 -3.25 -8.34
C ASN A 123 21.85 -3.49 -9.83
N GLY A 124 22.59 -2.84 -10.74
CA GLY A 124 22.52 -3.06 -12.19
C GLY A 124 21.58 -2.14 -12.96
N GLY A 125 21.95 -1.81 -14.20
CA GLY A 125 21.16 -0.95 -15.07
C GLY A 125 21.41 0.54 -14.85
N ASN A 126 20.43 1.35 -15.23
CA ASN A 126 20.56 2.82 -15.22
C ASN A 126 20.19 3.43 -13.87
N ARG A 127 20.79 4.59 -13.57
CA ARG A 127 20.44 5.46 -12.44
C ARG A 127 19.00 5.95 -12.55
N PHE A 128 18.43 6.47 -11.48
CA PHE A 128 17.05 6.96 -11.41
C PHE A 128 16.94 8.45 -11.72
N ASP A 129 15.77 8.88 -12.19
CA ASP A 129 15.38 10.29 -12.27
C ASP A 129 14.26 10.58 -11.26
N LEU A 130 14.63 11.17 -10.13
CA LEU A 130 13.76 11.46 -9.00
C LEU A 130 12.74 12.58 -9.26
N THR A 131 12.83 13.28 -10.40
CA THR A 131 11.89 14.34 -10.80
C THR A 131 10.70 13.82 -11.59
N ARG A 132 10.69 12.53 -11.93
CA ARG A 132 9.67 11.88 -12.75
C ARG A 132 9.05 10.70 -12.02
N TRP A 133 7.84 10.34 -12.44
CA TRP A 133 7.12 9.17 -11.94
C TRP A 133 7.23 8.02 -12.93
N ASP A 134 7.47 6.80 -12.44
CA ASP A 134 7.44 5.58 -13.24
C ASP A 134 5.99 5.07 -13.35
N PRO A 135 5.33 5.18 -14.52
CA PRO A 135 3.97 4.69 -14.67
C PRO A 135 3.84 3.17 -14.44
N ALA A 136 4.89 2.40 -14.73
CA ALA A 136 4.88 0.95 -14.53
C ALA A 136 4.88 0.60 -13.03
N TYR A 137 5.59 1.35 -12.21
CA TYR A 137 5.54 1.21 -10.75
C TYR A 137 4.14 1.46 -10.22
N PHE A 138 3.54 2.60 -10.58
CA PHE A 138 2.22 2.97 -10.07
C PHE A 138 1.12 2.05 -10.59
N GLN A 139 1.24 1.56 -11.83
CA GLN A 139 0.34 0.52 -12.35
C GLN A 139 0.46 -0.78 -11.52
N ARG A 140 1.68 -1.19 -11.17
CA ARG A 140 1.91 -2.39 -10.35
C ARG A 140 1.42 -2.21 -8.91
N LEU A 141 1.63 -1.05 -8.30
CA LEU A 141 1.11 -0.73 -6.96
C LEU A 141 -0.42 -0.78 -6.92
N LYS A 142 -1.09 -0.15 -7.90
CA LYS A 142 -2.55 -0.16 -8.01
C LYS A 142 -3.10 -1.56 -8.25
N ASP A 143 -2.46 -2.36 -9.10
CA ASP A 143 -2.87 -3.75 -9.27
C ASP A 143 -2.72 -4.54 -7.97
N PHE A 144 -1.57 -4.44 -7.29
CA PHE A 144 -1.36 -5.11 -6.00
C PHE A 144 -2.46 -4.78 -4.97
N VAL A 145 -2.75 -3.48 -4.76
CA VAL A 145 -3.81 -3.04 -3.84
C VAL A 145 -5.19 -3.52 -4.31
N GLY A 146 -5.47 -3.46 -5.61
CA GLY A 146 -6.71 -3.97 -6.19
C GLY A 146 -6.88 -5.49 -5.99
N GLN A 147 -5.81 -6.26 -6.16
CA GLN A 147 -5.79 -7.71 -5.93
C GLN A 147 -5.95 -8.06 -4.45
N ALA A 148 -5.34 -7.29 -3.55
CA ALA A 148 -5.49 -7.44 -2.10
C ALA A 148 -6.94 -7.17 -1.67
N ARG A 149 -7.54 -6.08 -2.19
CA ARG A 149 -8.95 -5.74 -1.93
C ARG A 149 -9.91 -6.84 -2.34
N LYS A 150 -9.73 -7.45 -3.52
CA LYS A 150 -10.55 -8.59 -4.00
C LYS A 150 -10.52 -9.80 -3.04
N ARG A 151 -9.51 -9.86 -2.18
CA ARG A 151 -9.26 -10.95 -1.23
C ARG A 151 -9.53 -10.57 0.22
N GLY A 152 -10.00 -9.34 0.47
CA GLY A 152 -10.23 -8.84 1.82
C GLY A 152 -8.94 -8.60 2.61
N VAL A 153 -7.81 -8.41 1.91
CA VAL A 153 -6.51 -8.12 2.52
C VAL A 153 -6.28 -6.61 2.53
N ILE A 154 -6.05 -6.06 3.71
CA ILE A 154 -5.64 -4.67 3.93
C ILE A 154 -4.13 -4.58 3.68
N VAL A 155 -3.69 -3.49 3.06
CA VAL A 155 -2.27 -3.25 2.75
C VAL A 155 -1.72 -2.15 3.65
N GLU A 156 -0.75 -2.50 4.48
CA GLU A 156 0.14 -1.57 5.16
C GLU A 156 1.30 -1.18 4.22
N LEU A 157 1.28 0.05 3.73
CA LEU A 157 2.33 0.57 2.84
C LEU A 157 3.33 1.42 3.62
N ASN A 158 4.53 0.89 3.85
CA ASN A 158 5.63 1.59 4.51
C ASN A 158 6.29 2.57 3.53
N LEU A 159 6.08 3.87 3.78
CA LEU A 159 6.61 4.94 2.95
C LEU A 159 8.14 5.06 3.06
N PHE A 160 8.68 4.92 4.28
CA PHE A 160 10.09 5.11 4.59
C PHE A 160 10.59 4.08 5.61
N CYS A 161 11.90 3.84 5.61
CA CYS A 161 12.62 3.06 6.61
C CYS A 161 14.03 3.59 6.75
N PRO A 162 14.56 3.70 7.99
CA PRO A 162 15.96 4.06 8.20
C PRO A 162 16.88 3.02 7.54
N PHE A 163 18.01 3.49 7.03
CA PHE A 163 19.07 2.60 6.57
C PHE A 163 19.89 2.16 7.79
N TYR A 164 19.86 0.88 8.11
CA TYR A 164 20.59 0.29 9.24
C TYR A 164 22.10 0.25 8.96
N GLU A 165 22.47 0.02 7.70
CA GLU A 165 23.85 -0.08 7.24
C GLU A 165 24.05 0.71 5.94
N ASP A 166 25.31 1.06 5.65
CA ASP A 166 25.66 1.77 4.41
C ASP A 166 25.39 0.92 3.17
N SER A 167 25.46 -0.41 3.29
CA SER A 167 25.12 -1.36 2.22
C SER A 167 23.69 -1.13 1.68
N GLN A 168 22.73 -0.80 2.54
CA GLN A 168 21.35 -0.50 2.17
C GLN A 168 21.23 0.90 1.55
N TRP A 169 21.94 1.88 2.13
CA TRP A 169 21.96 3.24 1.58
C TRP A 169 22.56 3.31 0.18
N ASN A 170 23.63 2.54 -0.06
CA ASN A 170 24.30 2.44 -1.35
C ASN A 170 23.41 1.86 -2.45
N LEU A 171 22.29 1.20 -2.11
CA LEU A 171 21.31 0.68 -3.05
C LEU A 171 20.09 1.58 -3.24
N SER A 172 19.94 2.62 -2.42
CA SER A 172 18.77 3.51 -2.50
C SER A 172 18.77 4.30 -3.80
N PRO A 173 17.63 4.42 -4.51
CA PRO A 173 17.46 5.39 -5.60
C PRO A 173 17.83 6.82 -5.20
N GLN A 174 17.69 7.12 -3.91
CA GLN A 174 17.86 8.47 -3.36
C GLN A 174 19.33 8.82 -3.09
N ASN A 175 20.23 7.84 -3.14
CA ASN A 175 21.66 8.07 -3.00
C ASN A 175 22.19 8.79 -4.25
N ALA A 176 23.01 9.83 -4.09
CA ALA A 176 23.56 10.63 -5.19
C ALA A 176 24.26 9.79 -6.28
N THR A 177 24.82 8.64 -5.92
CA THR A 177 25.47 7.74 -6.89
C THR A 177 24.47 7.00 -7.79
N ASN A 178 23.21 6.89 -7.36
CA ASN A 178 22.15 6.11 -8.00
C ASN A 178 21.10 6.96 -8.73
N ASN A 179 21.17 8.28 -8.66
CA ASN A 179 20.28 9.19 -9.39
C ASN A 179 21.04 10.20 -10.25
N VAL A 180 20.29 10.95 -11.08
CA VAL A 180 20.83 11.96 -12.00
C VAL A 180 20.46 13.39 -11.58
N ASN A 181 19.99 13.59 -10.34
CA ASN A 181 19.38 14.84 -9.89
C ASN A 181 20.30 15.68 -9.01
N ASP A 182 21.57 15.29 -8.86
CA ASP A 182 22.60 15.98 -8.05
C ASP A 182 22.19 16.24 -6.59
N ILE A 183 21.38 15.33 -6.02
CA ILE A 183 20.89 15.38 -4.62
C ILE A 183 21.18 14.06 -3.89
N GLY A 184 21.05 14.10 -2.56
CA GLY A 184 21.24 12.93 -1.71
C GLY A 184 22.71 12.59 -1.46
N ASN A 185 23.62 13.57 -1.58
CA ASN A 185 25.00 13.42 -1.12
C ASN A 185 25.07 13.66 0.40
N VAL A 186 24.53 12.71 1.16
CA VAL A 186 24.37 12.79 2.61
C VAL A 186 24.70 11.46 3.29
N SER A 187 25.00 11.52 4.59
CA SER A 187 25.06 10.31 5.42
C SER A 187 23.69 9.62 5.45
N ARG A 188 23.69 8.28 5.51
CA ARG A 188 22.46 7.48 5.59
C ARG A 188 21.53 7.87 6.75
N THR A 189 22.10 8.42 7.84
CA THR A 189 21.35 8.86 9.02
C THR A 189 20.69 10.23 8.85
N ASN A 190 21.07 10.99 7.82
CA ASN A 190 20.54 12.32 7.55
C ASN A 190 19.43 12.33 6.49
N VAL A 191 19.19 11.21 5.80
CA VAL A 191 18.29 11.12 4.63
C VAL A 191 16.91 11.72 4.93
N TYR A 192 16.34 11.41 6.10
CA TYR A 192 14.98 11.82 6.48
C TYR A 192 14.93 12.96 7.51
N THR A 193 16.02 13.70 7.75
CA THR A 193 15.98 14.86 8.65
C THR A 193 15.52 16.11 7.92
N LEU A 194 14.97 17.10 8.64
CA LEU A 194 14.47 18.33 8.02
C LEU A 194 15.58 19.31 7.62
N ASP A 195 16.80 19.15 8.15
CA ASP A 195 17.89 20.12 8.04
C ASP A 195 19.12 19.61 7.27
N LYS A 196 19.27 18.28 7.11
CA LYS A 196 20.47 17.64 6.53
C LYS A 196 20.15 16.65 5.41
N HIS A 197 18.92 16.64 4.90
CA HIS A 197 18.45 15.73 3.84
C HIS A 197 19.11 15.92 2.47
N GLY A 198 19.88 16.99 2.25
CA GLY A 198 20.62 17.22 1.00
C GLY A 198 19.70 17.24 -0.24
N GLY A 199 18.58 17.96 -0.14
CA GLY A 199 17.58 18.09 -1.22
C GLY A 199 16.48 17.03 -1.25
N LEU A 200 16.60 15.94 -0.48
CA LEU A 200 15.65 14.82 -0.56
C LEU A 200 14.25 15.08 0.04
N LEU A 201 14.08 16.01 0.99
CA LEU A 201 12.78 16.27 1.62
C LEU A 201 11.68 16.58 0.58
N ALA A 202 11.97 17.41 -0.42
CA ALA A 202 11.00 17.73 -1.46
C ALA A 202 10.61 16.49 -2.29
N VAL A 203 11.56 15.59 -2.53
CA VAL A 203 11.32 14.31 -3.22
C VAL A 203 10.44 13.39 -2.37
N HIS A 204 10.67 13.34 -1.06
CA HIS A 204 9.87 12.56 -0.12
C HIS A 204 8.42 13.06 -0.06
N GLU A 205 8.24 14.36 0.08
CA GLU A 205 6.91 14.99 0.10
C GLU A 205 6.16 14.75 -1.21
N ALA A 206 6.84 14.92 -2.35
CA ALA A 206 6.26 14.65 -3.66
C ALA A 206 5.84 13.18 -3.81
N MET A 207 6.68 12.24 -3.35
CA MET A 207 6.39 10.80 -3.41
C MET A 207 5.18 10.44 -2.54
N VAL A 208 5.12 10.95 -1.31
CA VAL A 208 3.99 10.71 -0.39
C VAL A 208 2.69 11.25 -1.01
N ARG A 209 2.70 12.50 -1.50
CA ARG A 209 1.51 13.10 -2.14
C ARG A 209 1.06 12.31 -3.35
N LYS A 210 2.01 11.86 -4.18
CA LYS A 210 1.72 11.05 -5.37
C LYS A 210 1.07 9.73 -4.98
N ILE A 211 1.68 8.96 -4.08
CA ILE A 211 1.18 7.65 -3.64
C ILE A 211 -0.23 7.74 -3.03
N VAL A 212 -0.49 8.75 -2.20
CA VAL A 212 -1.79 8.92 -1.54
C VAL A 212 -2.90 9.31 -2.52
N ALA A 213 -2.56 9.85 -3.69
CA ALA A 213 -3.49 10.29 -4.72
C ALA A 213 -3.77 9.25 -5.83
N GLU A 214 -3.15 8.05 -5.75
CA GLU A 214 -3.33 6.96 -6.73
C GLU A 214 -4.60 6.14 -6.54
#